data_AF-A0A1Y4QXK0-F1
#
_entry.id   AF-A0A1Y4QXK0-F1
#
_cell.length_a   1.000
_cell.length_b   1.000
_cell.length_c   1.000
_cell.angle_alpha   90.00
_cell.angle_beta   90.00
_cell.angle_gamma   90.00
#
_symmetry.space_group_name_H-M   'P 1'
#
loop_
_entity.id
_entity.type
_entity.pdbx_description
1 polymer ?
#
loop_
_entity_poly.entity_id
_entity_poly.type
_entity_poly.pdbx_seq_one_letter_code
_entity_poly.pdbx_strand_id
1 'polypeptide(L)'
;MKAWLVENTRDYDYFDWNEIVFADNYKQAKKLALQTELYETSEDFVHMRVRRYPDMDDTENLNHKEFEYKLWQSGWMWESAYPLAPYDEYDDESKARKDFLKWYSVFYKENE
;
A
#
# COMPACT_ATOMS: atom_id res chain seq x y z
N MET A 1 5.85 -15.24 -0.23
CA MET A 1 4.51 -15.48 0.40
C MET A 1 3.44 -14.88 -0.50
N LYS A 2 2.14 -14.98 -0.20
CA LYS A 2 1.09 -14.28 -1.00
C LYS A 2 0.69 -12.97 -0.34
N ALA A 3 0.54 -11.92 -1.13
CA ALA A 3 0.09 -10.62 -0.64
C ALA A 3 -1.45 -10.55 -0.58
N TRP A 4 -1.96 -9.95 0.48
CA TRP A 4 -3.39 -9.77 0.72
C TRP A 4 -3.64 -8.34 1.12
N LEU A 5 -4.60 -7.71 0.46
CA LEU A 5 -5.07 -6.40 0.85
C LEU A 5 -6.09 -6.54 1.97
N VAL A 6 -5.85 -5.81 3.06
CA VAL A 6 -6.80 -5.57 4.13
C VAL A 6 -7.38 -4.16 3.90
N GLU A 7 -8.69 -4.05 3.77
CA GLU A 7 -9.36 -2.78 3.45
C GLU A 7 -10.60 -2.60 4.34
N ASN A 8 -10.86 -1.38 4.79
CA ASN A 8 -12.12 -1.00 5.44
C ASN A 8 -13.09 -0.42 4.39
N THR A 9 -14.20 -1.11 4.14
CA THR A 9 -15.16 -0.75 3.07
C THR A 9 -16.25 0.24 3.49
N ARG A 10 -16.22 0.76 4.73
CA ARG A 10 -17.26 1.66 5.25
C ARG A 10 -17.05 3.11 4.81
N ASP A 11 -15.81 3.57 4.82
CA ASP A 11 -15.48 4.95 4.48
C ASP A 11 -15.27 5.07 2.98
N TYR A 12 -16.27 5.63 2.30
CA TYR A 12 -16.15 6.05 0.91
C TYR A 12 -15.44 7.41 0.78
N ASP A 13 -15.30 8.16 1.89
CA ASP A 13 -14.86 9.56 1.88
C ASP A 13 -13.42 9.76 2.37
N TYR A 14 -12.79 8.75 3.00
CA TYR A 14 -11.39 8.78 3.43
C TYR A 14 -10.65 7.56 2.90
N PHE A 15 -9.75 7.78 1.95
CA PHE A 15 -9.08 6.76 1.12
C PHE A 15 -7.99 5.94 1.85
N ASP A 16 -7.79 6.13 3.16
CA ASP A 16 -6.48 5.88 3.79
C ASP A 16 -6.40 4.65 4.70
N TRP A 17 -7.18 3.62 4.45
CA TRP A 17 -7.26 2.50 5.39
C TRP A 17 -7.13 1.16 4.66
N ASN A 18 -6.08 1.08 3.85
CA ASN A 18 -5.62 -0.12 3.15
C ASN A 18 -4.25 -0.54 3.68
N GLU A 19 -4.08 -1.83 3.99
CA GLU A 19 -2.81 -2.40 4.44
C GLU A 19 -2.52 -3.71 3.72
N ILE A 20 -1.25 -3.98 3.41
CA ILE A 20 -0.82 -5.25 2.80
C ILE A 20 -0.29 -6.18 3.88
N VAL A 21 -0.86 -7.38 3.95
CA VAL A 21 -0.33 -8.48 4.78
C VAL A 21 0.14 -9.63 3.91
N PHE A 22 1.22 -10.27 4.33
CA PHE A 22 1.78 -11.45 3.66
C PHE A 22 1.36 -12.72 4.39
N ALA A 23 0.78 -13.68 3.67
CA ALA A 23 0.37 -14.97 4.24
C ALA A 23 0.35 -16.08 3.18
N ASP A 24 0.45 -17.34 3.59
CA ASP A 24 0.40 -18.49 2.66
C ASP A 24 -1.00 -18.73 2.11
N ASN A 25 -2.03 -18.35 2.87
CA ASN A 25 -3.43 -18.58 2.51
C ASN A 25 -4.38 -17.57 3.17
N TYR A 26 -5.63 -17.57 2.69
CA TYR A 26 -6.68 -16.64 3.15
C TYR A 26 -6.96 -16.70 4.65
N LYS A 27 -6.92 -17.90 5.25
CA LYS A 27 -7.20 -18.08 6.67
C LYS A 27 -6.13 -17.42 7.54
N GLN A 28 -4.86 -17.56 7.15
CA GLN A 28 -3.76 -16.88 7.81
C GLN A 28 -3.82 -15.36 7.59
N ALA A 29 -4.10 -14.91 6.35
CA ALA A 29 -4.25 -13.49 6.04
C ALA A 29 -5.35 -12.84 6.90
N LYS A 30 -6.49 -13.50 7.06
CA LYS A 30 -7.56 -13.04 7.97
C LYS A 30 -7.13 -12.93 9.42
N LYS A 31 -6.27 -13.83 9.89
CA LYS A 31 -5.76 -13.76 11.27
C LYS A 31 -4.81 -12.59 11.44
N LEU A 32 -3.92 -12.37 10.47
CA LEU A 32 -2.99 -11.23 10.46
C LEU A 32 -3.73 -9.89 10.33
N ALA A 33 -4.82 -9.86 9.55
CA ALA A 33 -5.68 -8.69 9.42
C ALA A 33 -6.37 -8.26 10.74
N LEU A 34 -6.35 -9.08 11.80
CA LEU A 34 -6.84 -8.69 13.13
C LEU A 34 -5.74 -8.05 14.00
N GLN A 35 -4.52 -7.98 13.47
CA GLN A 35 -3.33 -7.47 14.16
C GLN A 35 -2.78 -6.21 13.47
N THR A 36 -3.45 -5.75 12.42
CA THR A 36 -3.10 -4.54 11.68
C THR A 36 -3.58 -3.32 12.45
N GLU A 37 -2.87 -2.20 12.31
CA GLU A 37 -3.30 -0.92 12.90
C GLU A 37 -4.69 -0.52 12.38
N LEU A 38 -4.97 -0.85 11.12
CA LEU A 38 -6.28 -0.73 10.49
C LEU A 38 -7.40 -1.43 11.28
N TYR A 39 -7.13 -2.59 11.87
CA TYR A 39 -8.12 -3.30 12.69
C TYR A 39 -8.28 -2.67 14.07
N GLU A 40 -7.19 -2.20 14.68
CA GLU A 40 -7.22 -1.57 16.01
C GLU A 40 -7.96 -0.24 16.02
N THR A 41 -7.85 0.50 14.93
CA THR A 41 -8.44 1.85 14.75
C THR A 41 -9.83 1.84 14.11
N SER A 42 -10.25 0.72 13.50
CA SER A 42 -11.58 0.59 12.91
C SER A 42 -12.63 0.43 14.01
N GLU A 43 -13.57 1.38 14.08
CA GLU A 43 -14.72 1.29 14.99
C GLU A 43 -15.68 0.16 14.61
N ASP A 44 -15.62 -0.33 13.36
CA ASP A 44 -16.59 -1.28 12.81
C ASP A 44 -15.95 -2.38 11.94
N PHE A 45 -15.46 -3.42 12.62
CA PHE A 45 -14.86 -4.62 12.01
C PHE A 45 -15.74 -5.34 10.98
N VAL A 46 -17.06 -5.07 10.95
CA VAL A 46 -18.01 -5.66 9.99
C VAL A 46 -17.68 -5.28 8.54
N HIS A 47 -17.05 -4.12 8.34
CA HIS A 47 -16.68 -3.59 7.03
C HIS A 47 -15.27 -3.96 6.59
N MET A 48 -14.52 -4.66 7.44
CA MET A 48 -13.19 -5.15 7.10
C MET A 48 -13.26 -6.26 6.05
N ARG A 49 -12.45 -6.15 5.02
CA ARG A 49 -12.31 -7.14 3.95
C ARG A 49 -10.84 -7.52 3.79
N VAL A 50 -10.64 -8.77 3.39
CA VAL A 50 -9.34 -9.30 3.03
C VAL A 50 -9.47 -9.91 1.65
N ARG A 51 -8.65 -9.49 0.70
CA ARG A 51 -8.66 -10.00 -0.67
C ARG A 51 -7.24 -10.25 -1.17
N ARG A 52 -7.08 -11.13 -2.16
CA ARG A 52 -5.78 -11.34 -2.80
C ARG A 52 -5.33 -10.06 -3.48
N TYR A 53 -4.03 -9.78 -3.40
CA TYR A 53 -3.40 -8.66 -4.07
C TYR A 53 -2.13 -9.12 -4.81
N PRO A 54 -2.27 -9.78 -5.96
CA PRO A 54 -1.16 -10.47 -6.63
C PRO A 54 -0.02 -9.55 -7.07
N ASP A 55 -0.30 -8.27 -7.33
CA ASP A 55 0.69 -7.29 -7.81
C ASP A 55 1.81 -7.04 -6.80
N MET A 56 1.58 -7.40 -5.53
CA MET A 56 2.54 -7.29 -4.43
C MET A 56 3.04 -8.65 -3.95
N ASP A 57 2.77 -9.75 -4.66
CA ASP A 57 3.41 -11.05 -4.34
C ASP A 57 4.93 -10.94 -4.39
N ASP A 58 5.62 -11.69 -3.53
CA ASP A 58 7.10 -11.77 -3.45
C ASP A 58 7.82 -10.45 -3.11
N THR A 59 7.08 -9.45 -2.56
CA THR A 59 7.62 -8.15 -2.14
C THR A 59 7.93 -8.07 -0.64
N GLU A 60 7.70 -9.14 0.15
CA GLU A 60 7.81 -9.12 1.62
C GLU A 60 9.20 -8.77 2.17
N ASN A 61 10.24 -8.96 1.36
CA ASN A 61 11.64 -8.74 1.74
C ASN A 61 12.23 -7.47 1.08
N LEU A 62 11.41 -6.68 0.39
CA LEU A 62 11.86 -5.39 -0.13
C LEU A 62 12.13 -4.43 1.03
N ASN A 63 13.15 -3.57 0.87
CA ASN A 63 13.28 -2.44 1.77
C ASN A 63 12.13 -1.45 1.53
N HIS A 64 11.89 -0.57 2.51
CA HIS A 64 10.77 0.38 2.50
C HIS A 64 10.64 1.12 1.16
N LYS A 65 11.74 1.66 0.63
CA LYS A 65 11.74 2.42 -0.62
C LYS A 65 11.35 1.58 -1.84
N GLU A 66 11.85 0.35 -1.94
CA GLU A 66 11.47 -0.53 -3.05
C GLU A 66 10.03 -1.04 -2.91
N PHE A 67 9.57 -1.20 -1.67
CA PHE A 67 8.19 -1.57 -1.38
C PHE A 67 7.21 -0.46 -1.77
N GLU A 68 7.48 0.78 -1.37
CA GLU A 68 6.71 1.96 -1.77
C GLU A 68 6.72 2.16 -3.30
N TYR A 69 7.86 1.92 -3.96
CA TYR A 69 7.90 1.98 -5.42
C TYR A 69 6.97 0.94 -6.06
N LYS A 70 6.91 -0.28 -5.50
CA LYS A 70 6.02 -1.34 -6.00
C LYS A 70 4.54 -1.02 -5.75
N LEU A 71 4.23 -0.42 -4.60
CA LEU A 71 2.88 0.11 -4.32
C LEU A 71 2.47 1.13 -5.38
N TRP A 72 3.34 2.10 -5.68
CA TRP A 72 3.09 3.13 -6.69
C TRP A 72 2.84 2.52 -8.08
N GLN A 73 3.69 1.56 -8.47
CA GLN A 73 3.52 0.81 -9.73
C GLN A 73 2.18 0.05 -9.78
N SER A 74 1.65 -0.33 -8.62
CA SER A 74 0.36 -1.02 -8.48
C SER A 74 -0.83 -0.05 -8.35
N GLY A 75 -0.61 1.25 -8.58
CA GLY A 75 -1.66 2.29 -8.59
C GLY A 75 -1.94 2.92 -7.24
N TRP A 76 -1.13 2.68 -6.21
CA TRP A 76 -1.26 3.38 -4.93
C TRP A 76 -0.79 4.82 -5.06
N MET A 77 -1.49 5.70 -4.35
CA MET A 77 -1.21 7.12 -4.29
C MET A 77 -1.20 7.53 -2.82
N TRP A 78 -0.39 8.53 -2.49
CA TRP A 78 -0.29 9.06 -1.13
C TRP A 78 -0.74 10.51 -1.11
N GLU A 79 -1.45 10.89 -0.06
CA GLU A 79 -1.74 12.30 0.20
C GLU A 79 -0.43 13.04 0.50
N SER A 80 0.01 13.88 -0.43
CA SER A 80 1.26 14.62 -0.32
C SER A 80 1.09 16.03 -0.85
N ALA A 81 1.76 17.00 -0.22
CA ALA A 81 1.89 18.37 -0.75
C ALA A 81 2.58 18.41 -2.12
N TYR A 82 3.34 17.35 -2.45
CA TYR A 82 4.00 17.14 -3.73
C TYR A 82 3.48 15.83 -4.34
N PRO A 83 2.32 15.84 -5.00
CA PRO A 83 1.77 14.62 -5.58
C PRO A 83 2.69 14.10 -6.68
N LEU A 84 3.03 12.82 -6.60
CA LEU A 84 3.67 12.10 -7.69
C LEU A 84 2.59 11.76 -8.72
N ALA A 85 2.87 11.96 -10.02
CA ALA A 85 1.93 11.53 -11.07
C ALA A 85 1.68 10.01 -11.00
N PRO A 86 0.52 9.49 -11.41
CA PRO A 86 0.28 8.06 -11.54
C PRO A 86 1.36 7.35 -12.38
N TYR A 87 1.71 6.11 -12.04
CA TYR A 87 2.78 5.38 -12.72
C TYR A 87 2.50 5.14 -14.22
N ASP A 88 1.25 4.92 -14.57
CA ASP A 88 0.78 4.67 -15.95
C ASP A 88 0.89 5.89 -16.87
N GLU A 89 1.14 7.09 -16.34
CA GLU A 89 1.45 8.29 -17.13
C GLU A 89 2.90 8.35 -17.61
N TYR A 90 3.77 7.41 -17.19
CA TYR A 90 5.18 7.38 -17.59
C TYR A 90 5.44 6.40 -18.74
N ASP A 91 5.91 6.93 -19.87
CA ASP A 91 6.37 6.12 -21.00
C ASP A 91 7.80 5.54 -20.80
N ASP A 92 8.55 6.01 -19.80
CA ASP A 92 9.93 5.61 -19.52
C ASP A 92 10.12 5.29 -18.02
N GLU A 93 10.42 4.02 -17.72
CA GLU A 93 10.66 3.53 -16.37
C GLU A 93 11.84 4.25 -15.68
N SER A 94 12.89 4.61 -16.42
CA SER A 94 14.03 5.33 -15.85
C SER A 94 13.65 6.74 -15.39
N LYS A 95 12.72 7.38 -16.10
CA LYS A 95 12.17 8.67 -15.71
C LYS A 95 11.23 8.51 -14.51
N ALA A 96 10.31 7.56 -14.56
CA ALA A 96 9.42 7.21 -13.45
C ALA A 96 10.19 6.98 -12.15
N ARG A 97 11.28 6.21 -12.23
CA ARG A 97 12.14 5.91 -11.09
C ARG A 97 12.82 7.14 -10.50
N LYS A 98 13.28 8.07 -11.34
CA LYS A 98 13.90 9.32 -10.86
C LYS A 98 12.90 10.21 -10.15
N ASP A 99 11.71 10.35 -10.71
CA ASP A 99 10.65 11.17 -10.12
C ASP A 99 10.14 10.56 -8.81
N PHE A 100 9.98 9.24 -8.74
CA PHE A 100 9.70 8.54 -7.49
C PHE A 100 10.78 8.78 -6.43
N LEU A 101 12.07 8.64 -6.76
CA LEU A 101 13.15 8.84 -5.78
C LEU A 101 13.17 10.27 -5.24
N LYS A 102 12.86 11.26 -6.09
CA LYS A 102 12.73 12.66 -5.67
C LYS A 102 11.53 12.81 -4.72
N TRP A 103 10.37 12.30 -5.10
CA TRP A 103 9.16 12.32 -4.28
C TRP A 103 9.40 11.66 -2.92
N TYR A 104 9.90 10.43 -2.90
CA TYR A 104 10.18 9.66 -1.69
C TYR A 104 11.13 10.41 -0.74
N SER A 105 12.14 11.08 -1.29
CA SER A 105 13.09 11.85 -0.48
C SER A 105 12.50 13.11 0.17
N VAL A 106 11.44 13.68 -0.42
CA VAL A 106 10.74 14.85 0.12
C VAL A 106 9.69 14.39 1.11
N PHE A 107 8.83 13.45 0.69
CA PHE A 107 7.73 12.91 1.48
C PHE A 107 8.19 12.38 2.84
N TYR A 108 9.26 11.58 2.88
CA TYR A 108 9.75 11.01 4.14
C TYR A 108 10.71 11.92 4.92
N LYS A 109 11.23 13.01 4.34
CA LYS A 109 11.95 14.03 5.13
C LYS A 109 11.01 14.98 5.86
N GLU A 110 9.79 15.15 5.36
CA GLU A 110 8.78 16.01 5.99
C GLU A 110 7.97 15.26 7.07
N ASN A 111 7.99 13.92 7.04
CA ASN A 111 7.33 13.05 8.01
C ASN A 111 8.27 12.49 9.12
N GLU A 112 9.52 12.95 9.17
CA GLU A 112 10.48 12.74 10.29
C GLU A 112 10.42 13.91 11.28
#